data_AF-A0A7S4PTX0-F1
#
_entry.id   AF-A0A7S4PTX0-F1
#
_cell.length_a   1.000
_cell.length_b   1.000
_cell.length_c   1.000
_cell.angle_alpha   90.00
_cell.angle_beta   90.00
_cell.angle_gamma   90.00
#
_symmetry.space_group_name_H-M   'P 1'
#
loop_
_entity.id
_entity.type
_entity.pdbx_description
1 polymer ?
#
loop_
_entity_poly.entity_id
_entity_poly.type
_entity_poly.pdbx_seq_one_letter_code
_entity_poly.pdbx_strand_id
1 'polypeptide(L)'
;MKLPSRSELHGPMWHMSEGLPLPQLGICRGCLGQFWQSPAALGLERGTRGRAWLASSLAIAGGGMLALGLIGRATGFLRPGPPPSWCDAAGLAVLDFAVVAFVEEAFYRGMLLRRPDGAVGEALLGCDGRAESADARPVVRPPRWEQATVVAVSYLHELDAFESSVPTLVPLFRSWPFALLLVLLMVCNQELVIRTGSLWPAVVMHGTCVWLWMVLGGGMLLLPREDLPCGSVAA
;
A
#
# COMPACT_ATOMS: atom_id res chain seq x y z
N MET A 1 -39.59 22.66 19.32
CA MET A 1 -38.20 22.19 19.25
C MET A 1 -37.91 21.81 17.80
N LYS A 2 -36.96 22.48 17.15
CA LYS A 2 -36.58 22.22 15.76
C LYS A 2 -35.42 21.23 15.79
N LEU A 3 -35.56 20.07 15.15
CA LEU A 3 -34.47 19.10 15.05
C LEU A 3 -33.38 19.67 14.13
N PRO A 4 -32.09 19.53 14.49
CA PRO A 4 -30.98 20.02 13.67
C PRO A 4 -30.95 19.32 12.31
N SER A 5 -30.53 20.04 11.27
CA SER A 5 -30.41 19.47 9.93
C SER A 5 -29.24 18.49 9.84
N ARG A 6 -29.30 17.53 8.91
CA ARG A 6 -28.26 16.49 8.73
C ARG A 6 -26.83 17.06 8.53
N SER A 7 -26.72 18.30 8.07
CA SER A 7 -25.47 19.07 7.94
C SER A 7 -24.88 19.55 9.28
N GLU A 8 -25.68 19.70 10.33
CA GLU A 8 -25.25 20.17 11.66
C GLU A 8 -24.77 19.01 12.55
N LEU A 9 -25.18 17.77 12.24
CA LEU A 9 -24.76 16.56 12.96
C LEU A 9 -23.34 16.10 12.61
N HIS A 10 -22.75 16.63 11.54
CA HIS A 10 -21.38 16.33 11.11
C HIS A 10 -20.47 17.54 11.38
N GLY A 11 -20.32 17.91 12.64
CA GLY A 11 -19.30 18.87 13.06
C GLY A 11 -17.89 18.39 12.66
N PRO A 12 -16.92 19.31 12.50
CA PRO A 12 -15.53 18.97 12.22
C PRO A 12 -15.01 18.01 13.29
N MET A 13 -14.42 16.90 12.84
CA MET A 13 -13.86 15.89 13.73
C MET A 13 -12.52 16.40 14.24
N TRP A 14 -12.48 16.85 15.49
CA TRP A 14 -11.26 17.30 16.16
C TRP A 14 -10.52 16.09 16.72
N HIS A 15 -9.23 15.98 16.44
CA HIS A 15 -8.36 15.08 17.20
C HIS A 15 -8.12 15.70 18.58
N MET A 16 -8.30 14.94 19.66
CA MET A 16 -8.21 15.47 21.03
C MET A 16 -6.78 15.79 21.52
N SER A 17 -5.73 15.59 20.71
CA SER A 17 -4.35 15.77 21.19
C SER A 17 -3.65 17.04 20.71
N GLU A 18 -3.95 17.58 19.52
CA GLU A 18 -3.32 18.83 19.04
C GLU A 18 -4.30 19.61 18.17
N GLY A 19 -4.59 20.86 18.53
CA GLY A 19 -5.66 21.70 18.00
C GLY A 19 -5.52 22.16 16.53
N LEU A 20 -4.94 21.34 15.66
CA LEU A 20 -4.92 21.55 14.23
C LEU A 20 -6.07 20.78 13.57
N PRO A 21 -6.97 21.46 12.82
CA PRO A 21 -8.02 20.76 12.10
C PRO A 21 -7.38 19.87 11.02
N LEU A 22 -7.70 18.58 11.02
CA LEU A 22 -7.33 17.57 10.00
C LEU A 22 -7.30 18.10 8.54
N PRO A 23 -8.22 18.97 8.06
CA PRO A 23 -8.13 19.54 6.72
C PRO A 23 -6.88 20.41 6.45
N GLN A 24 -6.22 20.98 7.46
CA GLN A 24 -4.96 21.74 7.28
C GLN A 24 -3.74 20.85 7.07
N LEU A 25 -3.79 19.57 7.42
CA LEU A 25 -2.75 18.60 7.09
C LEU A 25 -2.83 18.12 5.63
N GLY A 26 -3.82 18.57 4.85
CA GLY A 26 -3.99 18.14 3.46
C GLY A 26 -4.30 16.65 3.30
N ILE A 27 -4.52 15.93 4.40
CA ILE A 27 -4.91 14.52 4.45
C ILE A 27 -6.29 14.40 3.81
N CYS A 28 -6.28 14.14 2.51
CA CYS A 28 -7.47 14.10 1.71
C CYS A 28 -8.22 12.80 2.01
N ARG A 29 -9.37 12.91 2.70
CA ARG A 29 -10.46 11.91 2.62
C ARG A 29 -10.85 11.55 1.17
N GLY A 30 -10.40 12.34 0.19
CA GLY A 30 -10.68 12.21 -1.23
C GLY A 30 -10.12 10.99 -1.95
N CYS A 31 -9.02 10.39 -1.49
CA CYS A 31 -8.47 9.21 -2.16
C CYS A 31 -9.20 7.92 -1.76
N LEU A 32 -9.94 7.90 -0.64
CA LEU A 32 -10.88 6.81 -0.38
C LEU A 32 -12.00 6.75 -1.43
N GLY A 33 -12.33 7.86 -2.10
CA GLY A 33 -13.22 7.84 -3.26
C GLY A 33 -12.61 7.12 -4.48
N GLN A 34 -11.29 7.21 -4.67
CA GLN A 34 -10.56 6.46 -5.70
C GLN A 34 -10.46 4.97 -5.36
N PHE A 35 -10.54 4.63 -4.06
CA PHE A 35 -10.67 3.26 -3.55
C PHE A 35 -11.84 2.50 -4.20
N TRP A 36 -12.95 3.21 -4.39
CA TRP A 36 -14.22 2.68 -4.89
C TRP A 36 -14.39 2.83 -6.40
N GLN A 37 -13.45 3.48 -7.10
CA GLN A 37 -13.38 3.33 -8.55
C GLN A 37 -12.90 1.90 -8.83
N SER A 38 -13.87 0.99 -8.93
CA SER A 38 -13.60 -0.41 -9.17
C SER A 38 -12.73 -0.57 -10.43
N PRO A 39 -12.01 -1.68 -10.57
CA PRO A 39 -11.35 -2.01 -11.82
C PRO A 39 -12.32 -1.95 -13.03
N ALA A 40 -13.62 -2.20 -12.80
CA ALA A 40 -14.66 -2.01 -13.80
C ALA A 40 -14.95 -0.52 -14.10
N ALA A 41 -14.92 0.36 -13.09
CA ALA A 41 -15.04 1.82 -13.26
C ALA A 41 -13.81 2.47 -13.95
N LEU A 42 -12.64 1.84 -13.87
CA LEU A 42 -11.43 2.22 -14.61
C LEU A 42 -11.41 1.73 -16.07
N GLY A 43 -12.52 1.20 -16.57
CA GLY A 43 -12.64 0.83 -17.98
C GLY A 43 -11.90 -0.44 -18.36
N LEU A 44 -11.82 -1.43 -17.46
CA LEU A 44 -11.62 -2.83 -17.88
C LEU A 44 -12.76 -3.34 -18.76
N GLU A 45 -13.88 -2.60 -18.84
CA GLU A 45 -14.84 -2.71 -19.93
C GLU A 45 -14.23 -2.20 -21.25
N ARG A 46 -13.42 -3.07 -21.87
CA ARG A 46 -13.08 -3.17 -23.30
C ARG A 46 -12.40 -1.94 -23.93
N GLY A 47 -11.06 -1.96 -24.01
CA GLY A 47 -10.32 -1.03 -24.86
C GLY A 47 -8.79 -1.12 -24.86
N THR A 48 -8.15 -0.16 -25.50
CA THR A 48 -6.68 0.04 -25.51
C THR A 48 -6.15 0.58 -24.18
N ARG A 49 -6.97 1.34 -23.44
CA ARG A 49 -6.61 1.91 -22.13
C ARG A 49 -6.39 0.84 -21.05
N GLY A 50 -7.29 -0.14 -20.93
CA GLY A 50 -7.12 -1.27 -19.99
C GLY A 50 -5.87 -2.11 -20.30
N ARG A 51 -5.52 -2.27 -21.58
CA ARG A 51 -4.30 -2.98 -22.00
C ARG A 51 -3.02 -2.19 -21.66
N ALA A 52 -3.00 -0.88 -21.90
CA ALA A 52 -1.86 -0.03 -21.53
C ALA A 52 -1.68 0.05 -20.00
N TRP A 53 -2.80 0.10 -19.26
CA TRP A 53 -2.83 0.01 -17.80
C TRP A 53 -2.22 -1.32 -17.34
N LEU A 54 -2.72 -2.44 -17.85
CA LEU A 54 -2.22 -3.77 -17.47
C LEU A 54 -0.74 -3.94 -17.82
N ALA A 55 -0.34 -3.52 -19.02
CA ALA A 55 1.05 -3.59 -19.46
C ALA A 55 1.97 -2.75 -18.56
N SER A 56 1.55 -1.54 -18.17
CA SER A 56 2.32 -0.69 -17.26
C SER A 56 2.42 -1.30 -15.87
N SER A 57 1.30 -1.83 -15.35
CA SER A 57 1.28 -2.51 -14.05
C SER A 57 2.17 -3.75 -14.05
N LEU A 58 2.11 -4.57 -15.10
CA LEU A 58 2.95 -5.75 -15.25
C LEU A 58 4.43 -5.40 -15.46
N ALA A 59 4.75 -4.33 -16.18
CA ALA A 59 6.13 -3.89 -16.36
C ALA A 59 6.75 -3.39 -15.05
N ILE A 60 6.00 -2.59 -14.27
CA ILE A 60 6.47 -2.07 -12.99
C ILE A 60 6.54 -3.18 -11.95
N ALA A 61 5.46 -3.96 -11.80
CA ALA A 61 5.41 -5.05 -10.84
C ALA A 61 6.41 -6.16 -11.21
N GLY A 62 6.45 -6.59 -12.47
CA GLY A 62 7.40 -7.61 -12.94
C GLY A 62 8.85 -7.15 -12.85
N GLY A 63 9.16 -5.92 -13.25
CA GLY A 63 10.50 -5.34 -13.13
C GLY A 63 10.94 -5.18 -11.67
N GLY A 64 10.03 -4.67 -10.82
CA GLY A 64 10.25 -4.56 -9.38
C GLY A 64 10.49 -5.92 -8.74
N MET A 65 9.62 -6.91 -9.00
CA MET A 65 9.75 -8.27 -8.50
C MET A 65 11.05 -8.94 -8.93
N LEU A 66 11.45 -8.77 -10.19
CA LEU A 66 12.72 -9.28 -10.68
C LEU A 66 13.90 -8.64 -9.95
N ALA A 67 13.91 -7.30 -9.82
CA ALA A 67 14.95 -6.58 -9.11
C ALA A 67 15.03 -6.99 -7.64
N LEU A 68 13.88 -7.09 -6.95
CA LEU A 68 13.79 -7.57 -5.57
C LEU A 68 14.33 -8.99 -5.44
N GLY A 69 13.97 -9.87 -6.37
CA GLY A 69 14.46 -11.25 -6.45
C GLY A 69 15.98 -11.33 -6.62
N LEU A 70 16.54 -10.55 -7.55
CA LEU A 70 17.97 -10.53 -7.82
C LEU A 70 18.77 -9.95 -6.65
N ILE A 71 18.35 -8.81 -6.09
CA ILE A 71 18.98 -8.18 -4.94
C ILE A 71 18.90 -9.10 -3.73
N GLY A 72 17.73 -9.65 -3.44
CA GLY A 72 17.54 -10.56 -2.32
C GLY A 72 18.39 -11.83 -2.45
N ARG A 73 18.54 -12.38 -3.66
CA ARG A 73 19.42 -13.52 -3.92
C ARG A 73 20.90 -13.15 -3.73
N ALA A 74 21.34 -12.03 -4.31
CA ALA A 74 22.73 -11.58 -4.27
C ALA A 74 23.20 -11.24 -2.85
N THR A 75 22.28 -10.80 -1.99
CA THR A 75 22.55 -10.39 -0.61
C THR A 75 22.36 -11.52 0.40
N GLY A 76 21.93 -12.71 -0.05
CA GLY A 76 21.63 -13.86 0.82
C GLY A 76 20.35 -13.70 1.65
N PHE A 77 19.59 -12.64 1.40
CA PHE A 77 18.35 -12.31 2.08
C PHE A 77 17.19 -13.23 1.65
N LEU A 78 17.11 -13.55 0.35
CA LEU A 78 16.17 -14.55 -0.15
C LEU A 78 16.78 -15.94 -0.03
N ARG A 79 16.18 -16.74 0.85
CA ARG A 79 16.49 -18.16 1.03
C ARG A 79 15.37 -18.99 0.41
N PRO A 80 15.43 -19.26 -0.92
CA PRO A 80 14.41 -20.02 -1.62
C PRO A 80 14.16 -21.37 -0.94
N GLY A 81 12.90 -21.60 -0.56
CA GLY A 81 12.46 -22.87 0.02
C GLY A 81 10.93 -22.94 0.03
N PRO A 82 10.34 -24.14 0.06
CA PRO A 82 8.90 -24.28 0.21
C PRO A 82 8.46 -23.83 1.61
N PRO A 83 7.23 -23.31 1.75
CA PRO A 83 6.64 -23.07 3.06
C PRO A 83 6.51 -24.39 3.84
N PRO A 84 6.57 -24.37 5.19
CA PRO A 84 6.26 -25.55 6.00
C PRO A 84 4.84 -26.08 5.78
N SER A 85 3.89 -25.19 5.48
CA SER A 85 2.49 -25.50 5.21
C SER A 85 1.93 -24.55 4.15
N TRP A 86 1.32 -25.10 3.09
CA TRP A 86 0.64 -24.30 2.06
C TRP A 86 -0.69 -23.72 2.54
N CYS A 87 -1.35 -24.36 3.51
CA CYS A 87 -2.55 -23.80 4.14
C CYS A 87 -2.21 -22.53 4.93
N ASP A 88 -1.11 -22.56 5.69
CA ASP A 88 -0.68 -21.39 6.48
C ASP A 88 -0.22 -20.27 5.56
N ALA A 89 0.50 -20.62 4.48
CA ALA A 89 0.86 -19.68 3.42
C ALA A 89 -0.39 -19.01 2.81
N ALA A 90 -1.45 -19.76 2.50
CA ALA A 90 -2.68 -19.20 1.97
C ALA A 90 -3.41 -18.30 3.00
N GLY A 91 -3.43 -18.71 4.27
CA GLY A 91 -3.97 -17.89 5.36
C GLY A 91 -3.23 -16.56 5.52
N LEU A 92 -1.90 -16.60 5.44
CA LEU A 92 -1.05 -15.41 5.44
C LEU A 92 -1.33 -14.50 4.25
N ALA A 93 -1.64 -15.03 3.06
CA ALA A 93 -2.00 -14.22 1.90
C ALA A 93 -3.23 -13.35 2.21
N VAL A 94 -4.26 -13.92 2.83
CA VAL A 94 -5.48 -13.16 3.14
C VAL A 94 -5.18 -12.05 4.13
N LEU A 95 -4.42 -12.34 5.19
CA LEU A 95 -4.04 -11.36 6.19
C LEU A 95 -3.17 -10.24 5.60
N ASP A 96 -2.16 -10.63 4.82
CA ASP A 96 -1.21 -9.72 4.21
C ASP A 96 -1.88 -8.77 3.22
N PHE A 97 -2.71 -9.30 2.32
CA PHE A 97 -3.42 -8.47 1.35
C PHE A 97 -4.53 -7.61 1.98
N ALA A 98 -5.30 -8.16 2.91
CA ALA A 98 -6.48 -7.48 3.45
C ALA A 98 -6.15 -6.49 4.56
N VAL A 99 -5.09 -6.73 5.32
CA VAL A 99 -4.73 -5.90 6.48
C VAL A 99 -3.48 -5.10 6.18
N VAL A 100 -2.34 -5.75 5.93
CA VAL A 100 -1.04 -5.08 5.81
C VAL A 100 -1.00 -4.20 4.55
N ALA A 101 -1.02 -4.83 3.39
CA ALA A 101 -0.94 -4.14 2.11
C ALA A 101 -2.09 -3.14 1.91
N PHE A 102 -3.31 -3.51 2.29
CA PHE A 102 -4.44 -2.59 2.18
C PHE A 102 -4.28 -1.34 3.05
N VAL A 103 -4.04 -1.53 4.35
CA VAL A 103 -4.05 -0.42 5.32
C VAL A 103 -2.87 0.50 5.06
N GLU A 104 -1.69 -0.06 4.82
CA GLU A 104 -0.48 0.71 4.53
C GLU A 104 -0.61 1.51 3.24
N GLU A 105 -1.09 0.89 2.16
CA GLU A 105 -1.27 1.60 0.90
C GLU A 105 -2.35 2.69 1.01
N ALA A 106 -3.44 2.42 1.74
CA ALA A 106 -4.46 3.42 2.03
C ALA A 106 -3.91 4.57 2.88
N PHE A 107 -3.06 4.28 3.87
CA PHE A 107 -2.46 5.27 4.76
C PHE A 107 -1.42 6.11 4.00
N TYR A 108 -0.41 5.48 3.40
CA TYR A 108 0.69 6.21 2.78
C TYR A 108 0.29 6.89 1.47
N ARG A 109 -0.42 6.19 0.60
CA ARG A 109 -0.71 6.70 -0.75
C ARG A 109 -2.11 7.25 -0.86
N GLY A 110 -3.06 6.71 -0.10
CA GLY A 110 -4.38 7.33 0.02
C GLY A 110 -4.34 8.67 0.75
N MET A 111 -3.54 8.81 1.82
CA MET A 111 -3.58 10.06 2.60
C MET A 111 -2.50 11.07 2.24
N LEU A 112 -1.29 10.63 1.87
CA LEU A 112 -0.15 11.55 1.70
C LEU A 112 0.05 12.02 0.25
N LEU A 113 -0.49 11.30 -0.74
CA LEU A 113 -0.44 11.76 -2.13
C LEU A 113 -1.62 12.66 -2.44
N ARG A 114 -1.31 13.83 -3.01
CA ARG A 114 -2.34 14.66 -3.64
C ARG A 114 -3.01 13.91 -4.77
N ARG A 115 -4.29 14.21 -4.94
CA ARG A 115 -5.08 13.70 -6.04
C ARG A 115 -4.52 14.20 -7.39
N PRO A 116 -4.48 13.37 -8.45
CA PRO A 116 -3.86 13.73 -9.73
C PRO A 116 -4.52 14.89 -10.49
N ASP A 117 -5.75 15.26 -10.10
CA ASP A 117 -6.50 16.38 -10.66
C ASP A 117 -6.16 17.73 -10.01
N GLY A 118 -5.20 17.74 -9.07
CA GLY A 118 -4.74 18.96 -8.40
C GLY A 118 -5.78 19.57 -7.45
N ALA A 119 -6.93 18.91 -7.25
CA ALA A 119 -7.97 19.38 -6.35
C ALA A 119 -7.55 19.12 -4.90
N VAL A 120 -7.13 20.19 -4.21
CA VAL A 120 -6.88 20.16 -2.77
C VAL A 120 -8.23 20.21 -2.05
N GLY A 121 -8.72 19.06 -1.58
CA GLY A 121 -9.65 18.93 -0.45
C GLY A 121 -11.06 19.54 -0.51
N GLU A 122 -11.38 20.49 -1.39
CA GLU A 122 -12.65 21.25 -1.29
C GLU A 122 -13.85 20.61 -1.99
N ALA A 123 -13.65 19.75 -3.00
CA ALA A 123 -14.76 19.24 -3.82
C ALA A 123 -15.52 18.03 -3.21
N LEU A 124 -15.18 17.54 -2.03
CA LEU A 124 -15.68 16.25 -1.51
C LEU A 124 -16.89 16.30 -0.58
N LEU A 125 -17.37 17.48 -0.21
CA LEU A 125 -18.66 17.61 0.49
C LEU A 125 -19.84 17.85 -0.47
N GLY A 126 -19.55 18.08 -1.76
CA GLY A 126 -20.54 18.19 -2.83
C GLY A 126 -20.69 16.88 -3.60
N CYS A 127 -21.19 15.82 -2.96
CA CYS A 127 -21.64 14.61 -3.65
C CYS A 127 -22.94 14.86 -4.44
N ASP A 128 -22.97 15.88 -5.29
CA ASP A 128 -23.97 15.98 -6.32
C ASP A 128 -23.55 15.00 -7.41
N GLY A 129 -24.22 13.84 -7.46
CA GLY A 129 -23.92 12.69 -8.31
C GLY A 129 -24.02 12.91 -9.82
N ARG A 130 -23.73 14.13 -10.31
CA ARG A 130 -23.40 14.34 -11.71
C ARG A 130 -21.99 13.83 -11.93
N ALA A 131 -21.93 12.59 -12.40
CA ALA A 131 -20.82 12.11 -13.22
C ALA A 131 -20.73 13.01 -14.46
N GLU A 132 -20.20 14.22 -14.29
CA GLU A 132 -19.71 15.00 -15.41
C GLU A 132 -18.73 14.11 -16.16
N SER A 133 -19.04 13.90 -17.43
CA SER A 133 -18.24 13.17 -18.40
C SER A 133 -16.78 13.44 -18.10
N ALA A 134 -16.05 12.38 -17.70
CA ALA A 134 -14.64 12.40 -17.40
C ALA A 134 -13.86 12.68 -18.69
N ASP A 135 -13.97 13.92 -19.19
CA ASP A 135 -13.01 14.45 -20.12
C ASP A 135 -11.66 14.36 -19.42
N ALA A 136 -10.78 13.57 -20.04
CA ALA A 136 -9.53 13.09 -19.48
C ALA A 136 -8.61 14.27 -19.18
N ARG A 137 -8.80 14.90 -18.02
CA ARG A 137 -7.85 15.87 -17.51
C ARG A 137 -6.49 15.18 -17.44
N PRO A 138 -5.43 15.82 -17.93
CA PRO A 138 -4.10 15.25 -17.89
C PRO A 138 -3.75 14.93 -16.43
N VAL A 139 -3.33 13.69 -16.18
CA VAL A 139 -2.83 13.27 -14.86
C VAL A 139 -1.61 14.13 -14.52
N VAL A 140 -1.74 15.01 -13.52
CA VAL A 140 -0.63 15.82 -13.05
C VAL A 140 0.17 15.01 -12.04
N ARG A 141 1.44 14.76 -12.35
CA ARG A 141 2.34 14.04 -11.45
C ARG A 141 2.64 14.91 -10.21
N PRO A 142 2.56 14.36 -8.98
CA PRO A 142 2.96 15.09 -7.79
C PRO A 142 4.42 15.56 -7.86
N PRO A 143 4.81 16.66 -7.18
CA PRO A 143 6.19 17.08 -7.06
C PRO A 143 7.11 15.95 -6.56
N ARG A 144 8.38 15.94 -6.98
CA ARG A 144 9.34 14.89 -6.59
C ARG A 144 9.58 14.82 -5.09
N TRP A 145 9.55 15.97 -4.40
CA TRP A 145 9.75 16.02 -2.96
C TRP A 145 8.59 15.34 -2.22
N GLU A 146 7.33 15.48 -2.67
CA GLU A 146 6.19 14.76 -2.08
C GLU A 146 6.36 13.25 -2.24
N GLN A 147 6.75 12.81 -3.44
CA GLN A 147 7.00 11.40 -3.71
C GLN A 147 8.11 10.84 -2.81
N ALA A 148 9.20 11.59 -2.62
CA ALA A 148 10.28 11.21 -1.72
C ALA A 148 9.81 11.16 -0.25
N THR A 149 8.99 12.13 0.18
CA THR A 149 8.44 12.15 1.54
C THR A 149 7.56 10.93 1.81
N VAL A 150 6.68 10.53 0.87
CA VAL A 150 5.86 9.32 1.06
C VAL A 150 6.74 8.09 1.25
N VAL A 151 7.75 7.90 0.40
CA VAL A 151 8.68 6.77 0.51
C VAL A 151 9.45 6.82 1.84
N ALA A 152 9.91 7.99 2.27
CA ALA A 152 10.64 8.14 3.53
C ALA A 152 9.75 7.85 4.76
N VAL A 153 8.51 8.36 4.78
CA VAL A 153 7.55 8.12 5.86
C VAL A 153 7.17 6.64 5.92
N SER A 154 6.89 6.01 4.78
CA SER A 154 6.63 4.58 4.73
C SER A 154 7.81 3.78 5.28
N TYR A 155 9.04 4.09 4.85
CA TYR A 155 10.23 3.40 5.36
C TYR A 155 10.42 3.54 6.88
N LEU A 156 10.24 4.76 7.42
CA LEU A 156 10.36 5.01 8.85
C LEU A 156 9.28 4.30 9.66
N HIS A 157 8.04 4.25 9.15
CA HIS A 157 6.98 3.52 9.81
C HIS A 157 7.27 2.02 9.86
N GLU A 158 7.72 1.41 8.75
CA GLU A 158 8.11 -0.01 8.79
C GLU A 158 9.21 -0.24 9.83
N LEU A 159 10.23 0.62 9.85
CA LEU A 159 11.31 0.47 10.83
C LEU A 159 10.79 0.53 12.28
N ASP A 160 9.88 1.46 12.57
CA ASP A 160 9.26 1.62 13.89
C ASP A 160 8.33 0.46 14.25
N ALA A 161 7.45 0.06 13.33
CA ALA A 161 6.48 -1.02 13.52
C ALA A 161 7.17 -2.36 13.82
N PHE A 162 8.31 -2.65 13.17
CA PHE A 162 9.07 -3.86 13.45
C PHE A 162 9.90 -3.76 14.74
N GLU A 163 10.40 -2.58 15.10
CA GLU A 163 11.07 -2.35 16.37
C GLU A 163 10.12 -2.54 17.56
N SER A 164 8.86 -2.14 17.43
CA SER A 164 7.84 -2.32 18.47
C SER A 164 7.22 -3.71 18.52
N SER A 165 6.97 -4.34 17.36
CA SER A 165 6.09 -5.52 17.29
C SER A 165 6.85 -6.84 17.22
N VAL A 166 8.01 -6.88 16.55
CA VAL A 166 8.77 -8.12 16.36
C VAL A 166 10.28 -7.85 16.47
N PRO A 167 10.82 -7.68 17.69
CA PRO A 167 12.22 -7.28 17.91
C PRO A 167 13.25 -8.21 17.25
N THR A 168 12.91 -9.49 17.04
CA THR A 168 13.77 -10.46 16.35
C THR A 168 14.04 -10.12 14.89
N LEU A 169 13.17 -9.32 14.26
CA LEU A 169 13.32 -8.88 12.88
C LEU A 169 14.09 -7.55 12.77
N VAL A 170 14.34 -6.82 13.85
CA VAL A 170 15.03 -5.52 13.81
C VAL A 170 16.40 -5.56 13.10
N PRO A 171 17.28 -6.56 13.31
CA PRO A 171 18.54 -6.65 12.58
C PRO A 171 18.34 -6.77 11.06
N LEU A 172 17.25 -7.40 10.64
CA LEU A 172 16.85 -7.55 9.25
C LEU A 172 16.49 -6.20 8.65
N PHE A 173 15.60 -5.45 9.32
CA PHE A 173 15.12 -4.14 8.86
C PHE A 173 16.21 -3.06 8.87
N ARG A 174 17.20 -3.21 9.75
CA ARG A 174 18.40 -2.35 9.77
C ARG A 174 19.46 -2.74 8.75
N SER A 175 19.33 -3.89 8.10
CA SER A 175 20.26 -4.29 7.04
C SER A 175 20.05 -3.42 5.80
N TRP A 176 21.13 -2.82 5.29
CA TRP A 176 21.05 -1.98 4.08
C TRP A 176 20.46 -2.71 2.86
N PRO A 177 20.67 -4.03 2.64
CA PRO A 177 20.03 -4.72 1.52
C PRO A 177 18.52 -4.74 1.64
N PHE A 178 18.01 -5.01 2.85
CA PHE A 178 16.57 -5.02 3.08
C PHE A 178 15.97 -3.62 2.98
N ALA A 179 16.66 -2.60 3.51
CA ALA A 179 16.25 -1.21 3.35
C ALA A 179 16.14 -0.83 1.86
N LEU A 180 17.09 -1.25 1.04
CA LEU A 180 17.05 -1.02 -0.42
C LEU A 180 15.85 -1.74 -1.07
N LEU A 181 15.59 -3.00 -0.71
CA LEU A 181 14.43 -3.76 -1.20
C LEU A 181 13.12 -3.03 -0.84
N LEU A 182 12.99 -2.59 0.41
CA LEU A 182 11.81 -1.92 0.92
C LEU A 182 11.56 -0.57 0.22
N VAL A 183 12.62 0.24 0.06
CA VAL A 183 12.54 1.51 -0.70
C VAL A 183 12.12 1.26 -2.14
N LEU A 184 12.68 0.23 -2.79
CA LEU A 184 12.31 -0.12 -4.17
C LEU A 184 10.83 -0.51 -4.28
N LEU A 185 10.34 -1.36 -3.35
CA LEU A 185 8.93 -1.71 -3.27
C LEU A 185 8.06 -0.47 -3.12
N MET A 186 8.42 0.44 -2.21
CA MET A 186 7.67 1.68 -1.98
C MET A 186 7.62 2.58 -3.22
N VAL A 187 8.72 2.70 -3.95
CA VAL A 187 8.79 3.45 -5.22
C VAL A 187 7.95 2.80 -6.31
N CYS A 188 7.96 1.47 -6.43
CA CYS A 188 7.12 0.77 -7.40
C CYS A 188 5.63 0.96 -7.10
N ASN A 189 5.22 0.79 -5.85
CA ASN A 189 3.84 1.03 -5.42
C ASN A 189 3.42 2.49 -5.67
N GLN A 190 4.31 3.45 -5.39
CA GLN A 190 4.10 4.88 -5.69
C GLN A 190 3.84 5.12 -7.18
N GLU A 191 4.70 4.58 -8.04
CA GLU A 191 4.59 4.75 -9.50
C GLU A 191 3.32 4.07 -10.04
N LEU A 192 2.94 2.92 -9.49
CA LEU A 192 1.68 2.27 -9.82
C LEU A 192 0.49 3.18 -9.54
N VAL A 193 0.41 3.79 -8.35
CA VAL A 193 -0.68 4.72 -8.01
C VAL A 193 -0.69 5.92 -8.96
N ILE A 194 0.47 6.53 -9.21
CA ILE A 194 0.57 7.71 -10.08
C ILE A 194 0.10 7.40 -11.51
N ARG A 195 0.52 6.25 -12.07
CA ARG A 195 0.18 5.89 -13.47
C ARG A 195 -1.23 5.38 -13.63
N THR A 196 -1.75 4.70 -12.62
CA THR A 196 -3.05 4.03 -12.72
C THR A 196 -4.19 4.86 -12.16
N GLY A 197 -3.89 5.87 -11.33
CA GLY A 197 -4.90 6.60 -10.56
C GLY A 197 -5.65 5.73 -9.56
N SER A 198 -5.13 4.54 -9.24
CA SER A 198 -5.78 3.54 -8.41
C SER A 198 -4.81 2.99 -7.38
N LEU A 199 -5.31 2.71 -6.18
CA LEU A 199 -4.55 2.05 -5.11
C LEU A 199 -4.45 0.54 -5.33
N TRP A 200 -5.42 -0.08 -6.02
CA TRP A 200 -5.49 -1.54 -6.14
C TRP A 200 -4.23 -2.20 -6.74
N PRO A 201 -3.62 -1.68 -7.81
CA PRO A 201 -2.37 -2.26 -8.32
C PRO A 201 -1.25 -2.24 -7.31
N ALA A 202 -1.15 -1.16 -6.52
CA ALA A 202 -0.15 -1.05 -5.46
C ALA A 202 -0.43 -2.02 -4.31
N VAL A 203 -1.69 -2.16 -3.87
CA VAL A 203 -2.09 -3.16 -2.86
C VAL A 203 -1.75 -4.58 -3.33
N VAL A 204 -2.12 -4.93 -4.57
CA VAL A 204 -1.84 -6.26 -5.12
C VAL A 204 -0.34 -6.49 -5.25
N MET A 205 0.41 -5.51 -5.76
CA MET A 205 1.87 -5.62 -5.86
C MET A 205 2.50 -5.78 -4.47
N HIS A 206 2.15 -4.92 -3.53
CA HIS A 206 2.64 -4.95 -2.15
C HIS A 206 2.41 -6.32 -1.52
N GLY A 207 1.14 -6.75 -1.41
CA GLY A 207 0.80 -8.04 -0.81
C GLY A 207 1.47 -9.20 -1.54
N THR A 208 1.57 -9.15 -2.87
CA THR A 208 2.26 -10.22 -3.61
C THR A 208 3.76 -10.26 -3.27
N CYS A 209 4.42 -9.12 -3.15
CA CYS A 209 5.83 -9.04 -2.80
C CYS A 209 6.08 -9.60 -1.39
N VAL A 210 5.32 -9.13 -0.41
CA VAL A 210 5.46 -9.54 0.99
C VAL A 210 5.09 -11.01 1.15
N TRP A 211 3.97 -11.45 0.59
CA TRP A 211 3.57 -12.85 0.60
C TRP A 211 4.61 -13.77 -0.04
N LEU A 212 5.14 -13.45 -1.23
CA LEU A 212 6.17 -14.27 -1.89
C LEU A 212 7.47 -14.29 -1.08
N TRP A 213 7.84 -13.17 -0.46
CA TRP A 213 8.99 -13.11 0.43
C TRP A 213 8.78 -14.00 1.68
N MET A 214 7.61 -13.94 2.30
CA MET A 214 7.26 -14.75 3.46
C MET A 214 7.28 -16.25 3.13
N VAL A 215 6.65 -16.63 2.03
CA VAL A 215 6.41 -18.02 1.63
C VAL A 215 7.63 -18.66 0.98
N LEU A 216 8.28 -17.95 0.06
CA LEU A 216 9.38 -18.48 -0.75
C LEU A 216 10.74 -17.88 -0.39
N GLY A 217 10.78 -16.67 0.16
CA GLY A 217 12.01 -15.97 0.50
C GLY A 217 12.64 -16.37 1.83
N GLY A 218 11.97 -17.26 2.59
CA GLY A 218 12.40 -17.68 3.92
C GLY A 218 11.94 -16.76 5.06
N GLY A 219 11.03 -15.80 4.80
CA GLY A 219 10.49 -14.92 5.85
C GLY A 219 9.79 -15.69 6.97
N MET A 220 9.07 -16.76 6.65
CA MET A 220 8.46 -17.63 7.68
C MET A 220 9.47 -18.39 8.55
N LEU A 221 10.73 -18.54 8.13
CA LEU A 221 11.78 -19.13 8.97
C LEU A 221 12.31 -18.13 10.01
N LEU A 222 12.00 -16.84 9.85
CA LEU A 222 12.42 -15.76 10.75
C LEU A 222 11.36 -15.41 11.79
N LEU A 223 10.12 -15.86 11.60
CA LEU A 223 9.06 -15.68 12.58
C LEU A 223 9.36 -16.53 13.83
N PRO A 224 9.16 -15.97 15.05
CA PRO A 224 9.23 -16.75 16.27
C PRO A 224 8.31 -17.98 16.17
N ARG A 225 8.86 -19.18 16.33
CA ARG A 225 8.05 -20.37 16.57
C ARG A 225 7.62 -20.33 18.02
N GLU A 226 6.56 -19.58 18.31
CA GLU A 226 5.85 -19.73 19.59
C GLU A 226 5.20 -21.11 19.57
N ASP A 227 5.90 -22.07 20.19
CA ASP A 227 5.36 -23.34 20.68
C ASP A 227 4.42 -24.09 19.72
N LEU A 228 4.99 -24.61 18.63
CA LEU A 228 4.54 -25.95 18.23
C LEU A 228 4.81 -26.85 19.44
N PRO A 229 3.80 -27.51 20.03
CA PRO A 229 4.00 -28.37 21.20
C PRO A 229 5.16 -29.32 20.89
N CYS A 230 6.14 -29.39 21.80
CA CYS A 230 7.43 -30.09 21.70
C CYS A 230 7.36 -31.62 21.44
N GLY A 231 6.29 -32.14 20.83
CA GLY A 231 5.96 -33.56 20.76
C GLY A 231 6.12 -34.24 19.39
N SER A 232 6.48 -33.53 18.31
CA SER A 232 6.62 -34.16 16.98
C SER A 232 7.92 -33.80 16.29
N VAL A 233 9.05 -34.17 16.90
CA VAL A 233 10.23 -34.53 16.11
C VAL A 233 10.02 -35.99 15.72
N ALA A 234 9.35 -36.22 14.60
CA ALA A 234 9.48 -37.49 13.89
C ALA A 234 10.80 -37.44 13.13
N ALA A 235 11.56 -38.52 13.27
CA ALA A 235 12.92 -38.73 12.79
C ALA A 235 13.11 -38.53 11.27
#